data_AF-A0A2U1LZ55-F1
#
_entry.id   AF-A0A2U1LZ55-F1
#
_cell.length_a   1.000
_cell.length_b   1.000
_cell.length_c   1.000
_cell.angle_alpha   90.00
_cell.angle_beta   90.00
_cell.angle_gamma   90.00
#
_symmetry.space_group_name_H-M   'P 1'
#
loop_
_entity.id
_entity.type
_entity.pdbx_description
1 polymer ?
#
loop_
_entity_poly.entity_id
_entity_poly.type
_entity_poly.pdbx_seq_one_letter_code
_entity_poly.pdbx_strand_id
1 'polypeptide(L)'
;MKHVESFTLFRNMLKQQDITWYPLRLLGLYFGPKQVGVAVSDVESGPAKACCVMEREESDVMAFKFQQLIRDLSVAGVIVGLPTNARHYNPEDKWLEVQILAEDKTD
;
A
#
# COMPACT_ATOMS: atom_id res chain seq x y z
N MET A 1 -16.67 21.03 1.58
CA MET A 1 -15.52 20.10 1.47
C MET A 1 -15.68 19.30 0.20
N LYS A 2 -14.63 19.14 -0.62
CA LYS A 2 -14.72 18.36 -1.88
C LYS A 2 -14.28 16.93 -1.60
N HIS A 3 -15.08 15.94 -2.01
CA HIS A 3 -14.67 14.54 -2.01
C HIS A 3 -13.60 14.35 -3.09
N VAL A 4 -12.45 13.79 -2.72
CA VAL A 4 -11.34 13.48 -3.62
C VAL A 4 -11.02 12.01 -3.48
N GLU A 5 -10.82 11.31 -4.59
CA GLU A 5 -10.44 9.90 -4.56
C GLU A 5 -9.03 9.72 -3.97
N SER A 6 -8.86 8.73 -3.09
CA SER A 6 -7.61 8.48 -2.36
C SER A 6 -6.40 8.32 -3.28
N PHE A 7 -6.58 7.66 -4.43
CA PHE A 7 -5.51 7.51 -5.42
C PHE A 7 -5.12 8.84 -6.07
N THR A 8 -6.09 9.74 -6.31
CA THR A 8 -5.81 11.09 -6.81
C THR A 8 -5.04 11.90 -5.77
N LEU A 9 -5.42 11.79 -4.49
CA LEU A 9 -4.68 12.44 -3.40
C LEU A 9 -3.24 11.93 -3.33
N PHE A 10 -3.03 10.62 -3.40
CA PHE A 10 -1.70 10.00 -3.42
C PHE A 10 -0.85 10.49 -4.59
N ARG A 11 -1.39 10.48 -5.83
CA ARG A 11 -0.64 10.98 -7.00
C ARG A 11 -0.27 12.45 -6.87
N ASN A 12 -1.15 13.27 -6.29
CA ASN A 12 -0.84 14.68 -6.05
C ASN A 12 0.25 14.86 -4.99
N MET A 13 0.23 14.06 -3.91
CA MET A 13 1.27 14.05 -2.89
C MET A 13 2.63 13.66 -3.49
N LEU A 14 2.69 12.61 -4.31
CA LEU A 14 3.92 12.20 -4.99
C LEU A 14 4.48 13.33 -5.88
N LYS A 15 3.62 14.05 -6.60
CA LYS A 15 4.01 15.20 -7.41
C LYS A 15 4.52 16.37 -6.58
N GLN A 16 3.95 16.62 -5.40
CA GLN A 16 4.38 17.69 -4.50
C GLN A 16 5.76 17.43 -3.87
N GLN A 17 6.15 16.16 -3.71
CA GLN A 17 7.45 15.79 -3.15
C GLN A 17 8.57 15.71 -4.20
N ASP A 18 8.34 16.18 -5.44
CA ASP A 18 9.30 16.11 -6.55
C ASP A 18 9.91 14.71 -6.73
N ILE A 19 9.12 13.67 -6.48
CA ILE A 19 9.56 12.30 -6.64
C ILE A 19 9.70 12.01 -8.14
N THR A 20 10.94 11.86 -8.59
CA THR A 20 11.32 11.74 -10.02
C THR A 20 11.89 10.37 -10.40
N TRP A 21 12.06 9.45 -9.45
CA TRP A 21 12.57 8.12 -9.72
C TRP A 21 11.48 7.23 -10.33
N TYR A 22 11.84 6.45 -11.35
CA TYR A 22 10.94 5.55 -12.06
C TYR A 22 11.51 4.13 -12.12
N PRO A 23 10.66 3.08 -12.04
CA PRO A 23 9.21 3.16 -11.87
C PRO A 23 8.80 3.46 -10.42
N LEU A 24 7.75 4.27 -10.24
CA LEU A 24 7.09 4.44 -8.94
C LEU A 24 6.18 3.25 -8.68
N ARG A 25 6.46 2.51 -7.62
CA ARG A 25 5.70 1.30 -7.29
C ARG A 25 4.85 1.45 -6.04
N LEU A 26 3.68 0.83 -6.05
CA LEU A 26 2.81 0.67 -4.90
C LEU A 26 2.82 -0.77 -4.43
N LEU A 27 2.90 -0.98 -3.11
CA LEU A 27 2.81 -2.30 -2.48
C LEU A 27 1.42 -2.48 -1.88
N GLY A 28 0.62 -3.38 -2.46
CA GLY A 28 -0.67 -3.78 -1.91
C GLY A 28 -0.52 -4.94 -0.92
N LEU A 29 -1.04 -4.77 0.29
CA LEU A 29 -1.03 -5.77 1.36
C LEU A 29 -2.44 -6.21 1.71
N TYR A 30 -2.69 -7.52 1.71
CA TYR A 30 -3.93 -8.12 2.14
C TYR A 30 -3.69 -9.09 3.29
N PHE A 31 -4.13 -8.72 4.49
CA PHE A 31 -3.88 -9.49 5.72
C PHE A 31 -4.97 -10.56 5.92
N GLY A 32 -4.56 -11.82 5.81
CA GLY A 32 -5.33 -12.97 6.27
C GLY A 32 -4.94 -13.40 7.69
N PRO A 33 -5.64 -14.42 8.24
CA PRO A 33 -5.39 -14.90 9.60
C PRO A 33 -4.02 -15.59 9.75
N LYS A 34 -3.49 -16.20 8.67
CA LYS A 34 -2.22 -16.94 8.68
C LYS A 34 -1.17 -16.38 7.72
N GLN A 35 -1.60 -15.62 6.72
CA GLN A 35 -0.75 -15.21 5.62
C GLN A 35 -1.07 -13.78 5.22
N VAL A 36 -0.11 -13.10 4.61
CA VAL A 36 -0.25 -11.79 4.00
C VAL A 36 -0.02 -11.94 2.50
N GLY A 37 -1.04 -11.62 1.71
CA GLY A 37 -0.91 -11.51 0.26
C GLY A 37 -0.25 -10.18 -0.10
N VAL A 38 0.73 -10.23 -1.01
CA VAL A 38 1.48 -9.06 -1.47
C VAL A 38 1.29 -8.89 -2.97
N ALA A 39 0.93 -7.69 -3.40
CA ALA A 39 0.85 -7.29 -4.80
C ALA A 39 1.68 -6.03 -5.04
N VAL A 40 2.18 -5.86 -6.26
CA VAL A 40 2.90 -4.66 -6.67
C VAL A 40 2.27 -4.08 -7.94
N SER A 41 2.12 -2.76 -8.01
CA SER A 41 1.74 -2.06 -9.24
C SER A 41 2.74 -0.95 -9.54
N ASP A 42 2.99 -0.69 -10.82
CA ASP A 42 3.59 0.57 -11.23
C ASP A 42 2.46 1.62 -11.30
N VAL A 43 2.68 2.80 -10.71
CA VAL A 43 1.69 3.89 -10.63
C VAL A 43 1.21 4.33 -12.02
N GLU A 44 2.06 4.17 -13.04
CA GLU A 44 1.78 4.56 -14.43
C GLU A 44 1.12 3.43 -15.26
N SER A 45 1.41 2.15 -14.98
CA SER A 45 1.00 1.06 -15.88
C SER A 45 -0.35 0.42 -15.55
N GLY A 46 -0.95 0.71 -14.39
CA GLY A 46 -2.36 0.42 -14.10
C GLY A 46 -2.63 -0.80 -13.20
N PRO A 47 -2.48 -2.06 -13.66
CA PRO A 47 -2.90 -3.21 -12.88
C PRO A 47 -1.80 -3.68 -11.92
N ALA A 48 -2.21 -4.00 -10.70
CA ALA A 48 -1.37 -4.70 -9.74
C ALA A 48 -1.15 -6.15 -10.17
N LYS A 49 0.07 -6.65 -9.92
CA LYS A 49 0.45 -8.06 -10.11
C LYS A 49 0.71 -8.68 -8.76
N ALA A 50 0.31 -9.94 -8.60
CA ALA A 50 0.70 -10.73 -7.44
C ALA A 50 2.24 -10.78 -7.35
N CYS A 51 2.78 -10.49 -6.17
CA CYS A 51 4.21 -10.46 -5.91
C CYS A 51 4.62 -11.73 -5.14
N CYS A 52 4.06 -11.93 -3.94
CA CYS A 52 4.32 -13.09 -3.11
C CYS A 52 3.23 -13.28 -2.04
N VAL A 53 3.35 -14.37 -1.28
CA VAL A 53 2.57 -14.62 -0.07
C VAL A 53 3.58 -14.81 1.07
N MET A 54 3.37 -14.08 2.17
CA MET A 54 4.20 -14.21 3.37
C MET A 54 3.42 -14.91 4.47
N GLU A 55 4.05 -15.87 5.14
CA GLU A 55 3.51 -16.42 6.38
C GLU A 55 3.50 -15.35 7.47
N ARG A 56 2.46 -15.36 8.30
CA ARG A 56 2.33 -14.42 9.41
C ARG A 56 3.26 -14.85 10.53
N GLU A 57 4.14 -13.94 10.90
CA GLU A 57 5.10 -14.09 11.99
C GLU A 57 4.93 -12.95 13.01
N GLU A 58 5.81 -12.94 14.01
CA GLU A 58 5.92 -11.85 14.97
C GLU A 58 6.13 -10.51 14.26
N SER A 59 5.53 -9.46 14.82
CA SER A 59 5.45 -8.13 14.19
C SER A 59 6.81 -7.58 13.78
N ASP A 60 7.86 -7.76 14.58
CA ASP A 60 9.20 -7.27 14.29
C ASP A 60 9.82 -7.97 13.07
N VAL A 61 9.58 -9.28 12.94
CA VAL A 61 10.07 -10.08 11.80
C VAL A 61 9.32 -9.67 10.53
N MET A 62 8.01 -9.47 10.64
CA MET A 62 7.19 -8.96 9.54
C MET A 62 7.63 -7.57 9.10
N ALA A 63 7.89 -6.65 10.05
CA ALA A 63 8.37 -5.31 9.75
C ALA A 63 9.70 -5.34 8.99
N PHE A 64 10.65 -6.18 9.43
CA PHE A 64 11.91 -6.36 8.72
C PHE A 64 11.70 -6.87 7.29
N LYS A 65 10.83 -7.88 7.10
CA LYS A 65 10.51 -8.42 5.76
C LYS A 65 9.87 -7.36 4.86
N PHE A 66 8.95 -6.55 5.39
CA PHE A 66 8.35 -5.44 4.63
C PHE A 66 9.37 -4.38 4.25
N GLN A 67 10.28 -4.00 5.15
CA GLN A 67 11.35 -3.06 4.85
C GLN A 67 12.25 -3.56 3.71
N GLN A 68 12.62 -4.84 3.73
CA GLN A 68 13.38 -5.45 2.62
C GLN A 68 12.60 -5.37 1.31
N LEU A 69 11.31 -5.76 1.30
CA LEU A 69 10.46 -5.69 0.11
C LEU A 69 10.32 -4.26 -0.43
N ILE A 70 10.11 -3.28 0.44
CA ILE A 70 9.98 -1.87 0.08
C ILE A 70 11.25 -1.39 -0.63
N ARG A 71 12.41 -1.71 -0.07
CA ARG A 71 13.71 -1.35 -0.64
C ARG A 71 13.95 -2.04 -1.98
N ASP A 72 13.78 -3.36 -2.02
CA ASP A 72 14.12 -4.19 -3.18
C ASP A 72 13.19 -3.92 -4.37
N LEU A 73 11.94 -3.53 -4.11
CA LEU A 73 10.95 -3.19 -5.13
C LEU A 73 10.87 -1.70 -5.43
N SER A 74 11.67 -0.84 -4.78
CA SER A 74 11.57 0.62 -4.92
C SER A 74 10.12 1.11 -4.72
N VAL A 75 9.53 0.78 -3.58
CA VAL A 75 8.13 1.11 -3.27
C VAL A 75 8.02 2.57 -2.83
N ALA A 76 7.10 3.31 -3.44
CA ALA A 76 6.78 4.71 -3.15
C ALA A 76 5.65 4.87 -2.13
N GLY A 77 4.87 3.82 -1.92
CA GLY A 77 3.76 3.82 -0.99
C GLY A 77 3.19 2.43 -0.78
N VAL A 78 2.59 2.23 0.39
CA VAL A 78 1.94 0.98 0.78
C VAL A 78 0.44 1.20 0.84
N ILE A 79 -0.33 0.24 0.30
CA ILE A 79 -1.79 0.19 0.39
C ILE A 79 -2.13 -1.02 1.25
N VAL A 80 -2.72 -0.79 2.42
CA VAL A 80 -3.15 -1.86 3.32
C VAL A 80 -4.65 -2.06 3.17
N GLY A 81 -5.07 -3.25 2.78
CA GLY A 81 -6.46 -3.67 2.88
C GLY A 81 -6.81 -3.89 4.35
N LEU A 82 -7.54 -2.95 4.95
CA LEU A 82 -8.06 -3.10 6.30
C LEU A 82 -9.37 -3.90 6.25
N PRO A 83 -9.43 -5.09 6.88
CA PRO A 83 -10.70 -5.78 7.04
C PRO A 83 -11.55 -4.95 8.00
N THR A 84 -12.55 -4.25 7.47
CA THR A 84 -13.57 -3.63 8.30
C THR A 84 -14.36 -4.75 8.96
N ASN A 85 -14.61 -4.63 10.27
CA ASN A 85 -15.39 -5.62 11.01
C ASN A 85 -16.68 -5.92 10.24
N ALA A 86 -16.83 -7.16 9.75
CA ALA A 86 -17.97 -7.60 8.91
C ALA A 86 -19.35 -7.39 9.56
N ARG A 87 -19.42 -7.00 10.84
CA ARG A 87 -20.66 -6.61 11.52
C ARG A 87 -21.29 -5.32 11.00
N HIS A 88 -20.54 -4.47 10.28
CA HIS A 88 -21.01 -3.21 9.72
C HIS A 88 -20.91 -3.21 8.17
N TYR A 89 -21.06 -4.37 7.55
CA TYR A 89 -21.07 -4.47 6.09
C TYR A 89 -22.31 -3.77 5.51
N ASN A 90 -22.11 -2.57 4.97
CA ASN A 90 -23.04 -1.90 4.08
C ASN A 90 -22.51 -2.02 2.62
N PRO A 91 -23.25 -2.67 1.71
CA PRO A 91 -22.83 -2.79 0.31
C PRO A 91 -22.69 -1.45 -0.45
N GLU A 92 -23.23 -0.36 0.11
CA GLU A 92 -23.16 1.00 -0.47
C GLU A 92 -21.86 1.75 -0.13
N ASP A 93 -21.10 1.28 0.86
CA ASP A 93 -19.89 1.96 1.32
C ASP A 93 -18.76 1.72 0.29
N LYS A 94 -18.09 2.78 -0.15
CA LYS A 94 -16.96 2.70 -1.08
C LYS A 94 -15.70 2.32 -0.29
N TRP A 95 -15.49 1.02 -0.10
CA TRP A 95 -14.43 0.46 0.75
C TRP A 95 -13.04 0.50 0.11
N LEU A 96 -12.31 1.60 0.29
CA LEU A 96 -10.86 1.65 0.16
C LEU A 96 -10.32 2.76 1.06
N GLU A 97 -10.13 2.43 2.35
CA GLU A 97 -9.34 3.28 3.24
C GLU A 97 -7.85 3.03 2.93
N VAL A 98 -7.29 3.89 2.09
CA VAL A 98 -5.88 3.86 1.73
C VAL A 98 -5.12 4.70 2.75
N GLN A 99 -4.49 4.05 3.73
CA GLN A 99 -3.54 4.72 4.60
C GLN A 99 -2.17 4.75 3.94
N ILE A 100 -1.72 5.94 3.56
CA ILE A 100 -0.39 6.15 2.97
C ILE A 100 0.58 6.33 4.13
N LEU A 101 1.49 5.38 4.31
CA LEU A 101 2.64 5.51 5.20
C LEU A 101 3.83 5.92 4.34
N ALA A 102 4.31 7.15 4.52
CA ALA A 102 5.55 7.64 3.94
C ALA A 102 6.54 7.88 5.08
N GLU A 103 7.75 7.34 4.97
CA GLU A 103 8.86 7.73 5.85
C GLU A 103 9.45 9.05 5.34
N ASP A 104 9.64 10.01 6.23
CA ASP A 104 10.45 11.19 5.94
C ASP A 104 11.90 10.75 5.72
N LYS A 105 12.52 11.24 4.64
CA LYS A 105 13.98 11.15 4.50
C LYS A 105 14.60 11.94 5.66
N THR A 106 15.21 11.25 6.61
CA THR A 106 16.15 11.87 7.54
C THR A 106 17.44 12.21 6.78
N ASP A 107 17.89 13.46 6.96
CA ASP A 107 19.14 14.03 6.42
C ASP A 107 20.40 13.27 6.84
#